data_AF-A0A976ISY7-F1
#
_entry.id   AF-A0A976ISY7-F1
#
_cell.length_a   1.000
_cell.length_b   1.000
_cell.length_c   1.000
_cell.angle_alpha   90.00
_cell.angle_beta   90.00
_cell.angle_gamma   90.00
#
_symmetry.space_group_name_H-M   'P 1'
#
loop_
_entity.id
_entity.type
_entity.pdbx_description
1 polymer ?
#
loop_
_entity_poly.entity_id
_entity_poly.type
_entity_poly.pdbx_seq_one_letter_code
_entity_poly.pdbx_strand_id
1 'polypeptide(L)'
;MKHRTKILISVITALALSACGGSSSDRSANGSSGEGKLSLSITDAPVDGAKEVWITIEEVMLKRSGDEEKTITLTGPDVDPVDGTLTVDLLALSGGQLSQLFNNETVTAGSYQWVRFGLVDGTSKIVWDDDTESPLQLPANKNELKTSGSFSVNADESVAYIIDWDLRKSIVERNASSGSEYMLKPVLHIKRDDVYAYATGTTTTLCLTAVGRKKSPASMYSAG
;
A
#
# COMPACT_ATOMS: atom_id res chain seq x y z
N MET A 1 -24.97 63.01 44.12
CA MET A 1 -25.89 61.90 43.74
C MET A 1 -25.76 61.65 42.24
N LYS A 2 -25.91 60.38 41.78
CA LYS A 2 -26.10 59.92 40.38
C LYS A 2 -24.93 60.13 39.37
N HIS A 3 -24.47 59.03 38.76
CA HIS A 3 -23.48 58.97 37.66
C HIS A 3 -24.12 59.08 36.26
N ARG A 4 -23.34 59.59 35.28
CA ARG A 4 -23.27 59.26 33.84
C ARG A 4 -21.84 59.64 33.34
N THR A 5 -21.10 58.96 32.47
CA THR A 5 -21.18 57.67 31.73
C THR A 5 -22.33 57.49 30.71
N LYS A 6 -22.11 57.02 29.47
CA LYS A 6 -20.89 56.51 28.76
C LYS A 6 -20.82 57.04 27.31
N ILE A 7 -19.62 57.00 26.70
CA ILE A 7 -19.24 56.73 25.28
C ILE A 7 -17.69 56.76 25.30
N LEU A 8 -16.87 55.74 24.99
CA LEU A 8 -16.79 54.67 23.97
C LEU A 8 -16.13 55.08 22.63
N ILE A 9 -15.39 54.11 22.07
CA ILE A 9 -14.58 54.10 20.83
C ILE A 9 -13.15 54.65 20.98
N SER A 10 -12.08 54.03 20.44
CA SER A 10 -11.72 52.59 20.30
C SER A 10 -10.28 52.50 19.75
N VAL A 11 -9.45 51.63 20.34
CA VAL A 11 -8.29 50.92 19.75
C VAL A 11 -7.55 51.55 18.55
N ILE A 12 -6.30 51.96 18.77
CA ILE A 12 -5.22 51.79 17.78
C ILE A 12 -4.11 50.98 18.47
N THR A 13 -3.99 49.69 18.11
CA THR A 13 -2.95 48.80 18.62
C THR A 13 -2.21 48.19 17.43
N ALA A 14 -1.05 48.77 17.11
CA ALA A 14 -0.22 48.34 15.97
C ALA A 14 0.58 47.08 16.33
N LEU A 15 -0.03 45.90 16.16
CA LEU A 15 0.66 44.61 16.26
C LEU A 15 1.39 44.29 14.96
N ALA A 16 2.59 44.86 14.80
CA ALA A 16 3.48 44.65 13.66
C ALA A 16 4.80 43.98 14.08
N LEU A 17 4.72 42.72 14.50
CA LEU A 17 5.88 41.82 14.71
C LEU A 17 5.52 40.41 14.27
N SER A 18 5.63 40.15 12.96
CA SER A 18 5.54 38.80 12.40
C SER A 18 6.81 38.01 12.72
N ALA A 19 6.84 37.39 13.90
CA ALA A 19 7.93 36.53 14.34
C ALA A 19 7.94 35.21 13.54
N CYS A 20 8.50 35.25 12.33
CA CYS A 20 8.74 34.06 11.51
C CYS A 20 9.95 33.27 12.07
N GLY A 21 9.74 32.59 13.20
CA GLY A 21 10.70 31.62 13.74
C GLY A 21 10.71 30.37 12.86
N GLY A 22 11.79 30.17 12.11
CA GLY A 22 11.92 29.07 11.15
C GLY A 22 13.39 28.68 10.95
N SER A 23 13.85 27.78 11.81
CA SER A 23 15.21 27.20 11.90
C SER A 23 16.09 27.29 10.65
N SER A 24 17.24 27.96 10.77
CA SER A 24 18.36 27.75 9.87
C SER A 24 18.94 26.34 10.10
N SER A 25 18.67 25.42 9.18
CA SER A 25 19.31 24.09 9.14
C SER A 25 20.23 24.04 7.93
N ASP A 26 21.48 23.59 8.13
CA ASP A 26 22.51 23.64 7.10
C ASP A 26 22.15 22.81 5.86
N ARG A 27 22.41 23.37 4.68
CA ARG A 27 22.18 22.69 3.39
C ARG A 27 23.25 21.65 3.11
N SER A 28 23.22 20.54 3.85
CA SER A 28 23.76 19.28 3.36
C SER A 28 23.00 18.90 2.09
N ALA A 29 23.69 18.87 0.95
CA ALA A 29 23.09 18.67 -0.36
C ALA A 29 22.81 17.18 -0.65
N ASN A 30 21.99 16.54 0.19
CA ASN A 30 21.31 15.30 -0.16
C ASN A 30 19.82 15.62 -0.31
N GLY A 31 19.25 15.35 -1.48
CA GLY A 31 17.91 15.83 -1.83
C GLY A 31 16.84 15.18 -0.97
N SER A 32 16.09 15.97 -0.19
CA SER A 32 14.93 15.49 0.56
C SER A 32 13.80 15.14 -0.40
N SER A 33 13.83 13.95 -0.96
CA SER A 33 12.64 13.33 -1.54
C SER A 33 11.56 13.26 -0.47
N GLY A 34 10.40 13.85 -0.75
CA GLY A 34 9.25 13.86 0.15
C GLY A 34 8.75 12.44 0.46
N GLU A 35 7.83 12.33 1.41
CA GLU A 35 7.22 11.05 1.76
C GLU A 35 5.90 10.85 1.01
N GLY A 36 5.55 9.59 0.76
CA GLY A 36 4.25 9.19 0.25
C GLY A 36 3.73 7.98 1.02
N LYS A 37 2.51 7.56 0.69
CA LYS A 37 1.82 6.48 1.37
C LYS A 37 1.63 5.27 0.46
N LEU A 38 2.04 4.10 0.96
CA LEU A 38 1.97 2.83 0.24
C LEU A 38 1.08 1.84 1.00
N SER A 39 0.16 1.21 0.27
CA SER A 39 -0.57 0.03 0.72
C SER A 39 -0.26 -1.13 -0.22
N LEU A 40 -0.12 -2.34 0.32
CA LEU A 40 0.22 -3.54 -0.46
C LEU A 40 -0.67 -4.71 -0.04
N SER A 41 -1.27 -5.37 -1.04
CA SER A 41 -2.04 -6.60 -0.87
C SER A 41 -1.51 -7.71 -1.76
N ILE A 42 -1.91 -8.96 -1.49
CA ILE A 42 -1.56 -10.15 -2.26
C ILE A 42 -2.83 -10.83 -2.82
N THR A 43 -2.71 -11.44 -3.99
CA THR A 43 -3.74 -12.25 -4.68
C THR A 43 -3.08 -13.36 -5.52
N ASP A 44 -3.85 -14.30 -6.05
CA ASP A 44 -3.36 -15.39 -6.90
C ASP A 44 -4.10 -15.52 -8.24
N ALA A 45 -3.37 -15.96 -9.27
CA ALA A 45 -3.90 -16.44 -10.53
C ALA A 45 -4.11 -17.98 -10.47
N PRO A 46 -5.38 -18.46 -10.34
CA PRO A 46 -5.73 -19.75 -9.75
C PRO A 46 -5.00 -20.95 -10.33
N VAL A 47 -4.62 -21.91 -9.49
CA VAL A 47 -4.09 -23.21 -9.91
C VAL A 47 -5.19 -24.21 -10.23
N ASP A 48 -4.91 -25.15 -11.13
CA ASP A 48 -5.79 -26.29 -11.44
C ASP A 48 -5.22 -27.54 -10.74
N GLY A 49 -6.07 -28.29 -10.01
CA GLY A 49 -5.71 -29.61 -9.46
C GLY A 49 -5.03 -29.65 -8.08
N ALA A 50 -4.99 -28.54 -7.35
CA ALA A 50 -4.68 -28.53 -5.91
C ALA A 50 -5.84 -27.89 -5.14
N LYS A 51 -6.00 -28.28 -3.87
CA LYS A 51 -7.12 -27.88 -3.01
C LYS A 51 -6.81 -26.60 -2.22
N GLU A 52 -5.62 -26.54 -1.60
CA GLU A 52 -5.11 -25.40 -0.83
C GLU A 52 -3.59 -25.25 -1.08
N VAL A 53 -3.06 -24.03 -1.06
CA VAL A 53 -1.61 -23.76 -1.15
C VAL A 53 -1.22 -22.73 -0.10
N TRP A 54 -0.69 -23.24 1.02
CA TRP A 54 -0.33 -22.45 2.19
C TRP A 54 1.10 -21.93 2.12
N ILE A 55 1.28 -20.66 2.49
CA ILE A 55 2.58 -20.04 2.79
C ILE A 55 2.50 -19.25 4.11
N THR A 56 3.65 -19.04 4.76
CA THR A 56 3.79 -18.10 5.88
C THR A 56 4.82 -17.02 5.54
N ILE A 57 4.36 -15.76 5.48
CA ILE A 57 5.17 -14.57 5.18
C ILE A 57 5.64 -13.96 6.51
N GLU A 58 6.93 -13.62 6.62
CA GLU A 58 7.49 -12.98 7.82
C GLU A 58 7.73 -11.47 7.64
N GLU A 59 8.19 -11.03 6.46
CA GLU A 59 8.49 -9.63 6.18
C GLU A 59 8.30 -9.27 4.70
N VAL A 60 8.15 -7.98 4.43
CA VAL A 60 8.20 -7.43 3.07
C VAL A 60 9.30 -6.37 2.97
N MET A 61 10.28 -6.58 2.08
CA MET A 61 11.35 -5.65 1.80
C MET A 61 11.06 -4.84 0.53
N LEU A 62 11.28 -3.53 0.59
CA LEU A 62 11.16 -2.60 -0.54
C LEU A 62 12.53 -2.05 -0.95
N LYS A 63 12.82 -2.02 -2.26
CA LYS A 63 14.05 -1.42 -2.80
C LYS A 63 13.77 -0.15 -3.58
N ARG A 64 14.01 1.01 -2.96
CA ARG A 64 14.03 2.29 -3.67
C ARG A 64 15.31 2.41 -4.49
N SER A 65 15.22 3.00 -5.68
CA SER A 65 16.35 3.13 -6.60
C SER A 65 17.35 4.17 -6.11
N GLY A 66 18.49 3.70 -5.57
CA GLY A 66 19.57 4.54 -5.04
C GLY A 66 19.82 4.38 -3.53
N ASP A 67 18.85 3.81 -2.81
CA ASP A 67 18.92 3.62 -1.36
C ASP A 67 19.30 2.17 -1.00
N GLU A 68 19.34 1.85 0.29
CA GLU A 68 19.38 0.47 0.81
C GLU A 68 17.99 -0.21 0.70
N GLU A 69 17.83 -1.43 1.21
CA GLU A 69 16.52 -2.10 1.28
C GLU A 69 15.82 -1.80 2.61
N LYS A 70 14.52 -1.46 2.57
CA LYS A 70 13.69 -1.16 3.76
C LYS A 70 12.74 -2.32 4.01
N THR A 71 12.91 -3.02 5.13
CA THR A 71 11.91 -3.94 5.69
C THR A 71 10.67 -3.17 6.14
N ILE A 72 9.49 -3.73 5.85
CA ILE A 72 8.17 -3.29 6.26
C ILE A 72 7.55 -4.40 7.10
N THR A 73 7.10 -4.06 8.31
CA THR A 73 6.36 -4.97 9.18
C THR A 73 4.95 -5.21 8.63
N LEU A 74 4.51 -6.47 8.65
CA LEU A 74 3.15 -6.83 8.23
C LEU A 74 2.10 -6.18 9.14
N THR A 75 1.04 -5.64 8.54
CA THR A 75 -0.06 -4.97 9.23
C THR A 75 -1.39 -5.27 8.51
N GLY A 76 -2.04 -6.35 8.94
CA GLY A 76 -3.32 -6.83 8.41
C GLY A 76 -4.18 -7.45 9.50
N PRO A 77 -5.48 -7.73 9.24
CA PRO A 77 -6.37 -8.34 10.22
C PRO A 77 -6.01 -9.81 10.53
N ASP A 78 -5.34 -10.48 9.59
CA ASP A 78 -4.99 -11.90 9.64
C ASP A 78 -3.50 -12.14 10.00
N VAL A 79 -2.78 -11.08 10.41
CA VAL A 79 -1.38 -11.17 10.88
C VAL A 79 -1.36 -11.65 12.33
N ASP A 80 -0.54 -12.65 12.65
CA ASP A 80 -0.46 -13.20 14.00
C ASP A 80 0.15 -12.15 14.97
N PRO A 81 -0.52 -11.81 16.08
CA PRO A 81 -0.06 -10.79 17.02
C PRO A 81 1.09 -11.26 17.95
N VAL A 82 1.51 -12.52 17.88
CA VAL A 82 2.58 -13.12 18.70
C VAL A 82 3.94 -13.05 17.99
N ASP A 83 4.00 -13.41 16.70
CA ASP A 83 5.25 -13.42 15.91
C ASP A 83 5.28 -12.42 14.74
N GLY A 84 4.13 -11.84 14.37
CA GLY A 84 4.02 -10.85 13.29
C GLY A 84 3.95 -11.45 11.88
N THR A 85 3.83 -12.77 11.75
CA THR A 85 3.73 -13.45 10.45
C THR A 85 2.32 -13.42 9.87
N LEU A 86 2.20 -13.62 8.55
CA LEU A 86 0.93 -13.85 7.87
C LEU A 86 0.93 -15.23 7.23
N THR A 87 0.12 -16.15 7.75
CA THR A 87 -0.13 -17.45 7.12
C THR A 87 -1.38 -17.36 6.26
N VAL A 88 -1.28 -17.73 4.97
CA VAL A 88 -2.36 -17.55 3.99
C VAL A 88 -2.41 -18.73 3.02
N ASP A 89 -3.63 -19.20 2.72
CA ASP A 89 -3.90 -20.01 1.55
C ASP A 89 -4.03 -19.08 0.34
N LEU A 90 -3.13 -19.25 -0.62
CA LEU A 90 -3.13 -18.48 -1.85
C LEU A 90 -4.32 -18.81 -2.77
N LEU A 91 -4.84 -20.05 -2.74
CA LEU A 91 -5.98 -20.43 -3.60
C LEU A 91 -7.29 -19.79 -3.13
N ALA A 92 -7.48 -19.61 -1.83
CA ALA A 92 -8.55 -18.78 -1.28
C ALA A 92 -8.50 -17.31 -1.75
N LEU A 93 -7.35 -16.80 -2.22
CA LEU A 93 -7.26 -15.44 -2.79
C LEU A 93 -7.74 -15.36 -4.25
N SER A 94 -7.99 -16.49 -4.90
CA SER A 94 -8.50 -16.52 -6.26
C SER A 94 -9.88 -15.86 -6.41
N GLY A 95 -10.22 -15.50 -7.65
CA GLY A 95 -11.47 -14.78 -7.96
C GLY A 95 -11.44 -13.28 -7.66
N GLY A 96 -10.26 -12.71 -7.34
CA GLY A 96 -10.09 -11.29 -7.03
C GLY A 96 -10.23 -10.97 -5.54
N GLN A 97 -10.02 -11.95 -4.66
CA GLN A 97 -9.89 -11.73 -3.23
C GLN A 97 -8.47 -11.22 -2.91
N LEU A 98 -8.36 -10.36 -1.90
CA LEU A 98 -7.12 -9.70 -1.51
C LEU A 98 -6.84 -9.97 -0.02
N SER A 99 -5.63 -10.40 0.32
CA SER A 99 -5.13 -10.34 1.69
C SER A 99 -4.19 -9.14 1.84
N GLN A 100 -4.33 -8.38 2.94
CA GLN A 100 -3.60 -7.13 3.16
C GLN A 100 -2.26 -7.41 3.84
N LEU A 101 -1.15 -7.09 3.17
CA LEU A 101 0.20 -7.22 3.73
C LEU A 101 0.51 -6.04 4.66
N PHE A 102 0.24 -4.82 4.20
CA PHE A 102 0.32 -3.59 5.01
C PHE A 102 -0.50 -2.45 4.37
N ASN A 103 -0.87 -1.44 5.16
CA ASN A 103 -1.71 -0.34 4.69
C ASN A 103 -1.21 1.04 5.18
N ASN A 104 -1.20 2.01 4.28
CA ASN A 104 -0.90 3.43 4.56
C ASN A 104 0.47 3.63 5.22
N GLU A 105 1.46 2.81 4.85
CA GLU A 105 2.81 2.86 5.36
C GLU A 105 3.56 4.07 4.78
N THR A 106 4.35 4.76 5.61
CA THR A 106 5.15 5.92 5.18
C THR A 106 6.42 5.45 4.47
N VAL A 107 6.58 5.84 3.21
CA VAL A 107 7.76 5.50 2.40
C VAL A 107 8.28 6.71 1.63
N THR A 108 9.60 6.74 1.39
CA THR A 108 10.25 7.84 0.67
C THR A 108 9.86 7.83 -0.82
N ALA A 109 9.34 8.94 -1.33
CA ALA A 109 8.88 9.04 -2.71
C ALA A 109 10.00 8.79 -3.73
N GLY A 110 9.69 8.06 -4.79
CA GLY A 110 10.62 7.69 -5.86
C GLY A 110 10.22 6.39 -6.57
N SER A 111 11.12 5.93 -7.43
CA SER A 111 10.97 4.66 -8.15
C SER A 111 11.54 3.50 -7.33
N TYR A 112 10.76 2.44 -7.22
CA TYR A 112 11.11 1.20 -6.54
C TYR A 112 11.40 0.09 -7.56
N GLN A 113 12.52 -0.61 -7.36
CA GLN A 113 13.07 -1.58 -8.32
C GLN A 113 12.44 -2.97 -8.19
N TRP A 114 11.95 -3.31 -7.00
CA TRP A 114 11.26 -4.56 -6.67
C TRP A 114 10.66 -4.49 -5.25
N VAL A 115 9.70 -5.38 -5.00
CA VAL A 115 9.30 -5.89 -3.67
C VAL A 115 9.87 -7.30 -3.48
N ARG A 116 10.33 -7.64 -2.27
CA ARG A 116 10.78 -8.99 -1.89
C ARG A 116 10.07 -9.44 -0.62
N PHE A 117 9.75 -10.72 -0.52
CA PHE A 117 9.08 -11.37 0.61
C PHE A 117 10.10 -12.25 1.35
N GLY A 118 10.15 -12.16 2.68
CA GLY A 118 10.70 -13.22 3.54
C GLY A 118 9.61 -14.24 3.85
N LEU A 119 9.97 -15.53 3.87
CA LEU A 119 9.06 -16.65 4.09
C LEU A 119 9.64 -17.61 5.13
N VAL A 120 8.82 -18.01 6.09
CA VAL A 120 9.24 -18.89 7.19
C VAL A 120 9.49 -20.31 6.65
N ASP A 121 10.70 -20.84 6.88
CA ASP A 121 11.09 -22.16 6.36
C ASP A 121 10.20 -23.30 6.90
N GLY A 122 10.02 -24.34 6.09
CA GLY A 122 9.25 -25.53 6.46
C GLY A 122 7.74 -25.34 6.67
N THR A 123 7.21 -24.12 6.57
CA THR A 123 5.77 -23.84 6.73
C THR A 123 4.94 -24.11 5.47
N SER A 124 5.55 -23.93 4.30
CA SER A 124 4.83 -23.84 3.03
C SER A 124 4.46 -25.23 2.49
N LYS A 125 3.22 -25.40 2.02
CA LYS A 125 2.70 -26.70 1.56
C LYS A 125 1.59 -26.59 0.52
N ILE A 126 1.41 -27.66 -0.25
CA ILE A 126 0.20 -27.93 -1.04
C ILE A 126 -0.66 -28.93 -0.25
N VAL A 127 -1.98 -28.76 -0.29
CA VAL A 127 -2.96 -29.80 0.06
C VAL A 127 -3.68 -30.23 -1.22
N TRP A 128 -3.82 -31.54 -1.42
CA TRP A 128 -4.45 -32.12 -2.60
C TRP A 128 -5.94 -32.47 -2.35
N ASP A 129 -6.68 -32.82 -3.41
CA ASP A 129 -8.11 -33.16 -3.35
C ASP A 129 -8.43 -34.39 -2.48
N ASP A 130 -7.43 -35.22 -2.16
CA ASP A 130 -7.53 -36.40 -1.30
C ASP A 130 -7.07 -36.16 0.16
N ASP A 131 -6.94 -34.88 0.55
CA ASP A 131 -6.43 -34.41 1.84
C ASP A 131 -4.97 -34.80 2.15
N THR A 132 -4.19 -35.26 1.15
CA THR A 132 -2.74 -35.43 1.33
C THR A 132 -2.00 -34.09 1.28
N GLU A 133 -0.98 -33.94 2.13
CA GLU A 133 -0.13 -32.74 2.18
C GLU A 133 1.23 -33.00 1.53
N SER A 134 1.77 -31.98 0.84
CA SER A 134 3.09 -32.03 0.21
C SER A 134 3.89 -30.77 0.53
N PRO A 135 5.09 -30.86 1.15
CA PRO A 135 5.87 -29.69 1.54
C PRO A 135 6.45 -28.97 0.30
N LEU A 136 6.24 -27.67 0.25
CA LEU A 136 6.86 -26.79 -0.74
C LEU A 136 8.25 -26.37 -0.26
N GLN A 137 9.29 -26.88 -0.92
CA GLN A 137 10.62 -26.34 -0.69
C GLN A 137 10.69 -24.92 -1.23
N LEU A 138 11.28 -24.01 -0.45
CA LEU A 138 11.54 -22.64 -0.83
C LEU A 138 12.89 -22.52 -1.57
N PRO A 139 13.13 -21.47 -2.37
CA PRO A 139 14.42 -21.28 -3.01
C PRO A 139 15.53 -21.09 -1.97
N ALA A 140 16.59 -21.90 -2.07
CA ALA A 140 17.71 -21.94 -1.11
C ALA A 140 18.47 -20.61 -0.92
N ASN A 141 18.15 -19.57 -1.69
CA ASN A 141 18.63 -18.22 -1.50
C ASN A 141 17.79 -17.52 -0.41
N LYS A 142 18.07 -17.87 0.87
CA LYS A 142 17.42 -17.32 2.08
C LYS A 142 15.88 -17.46 2.16
N ASN A 143 15.24 -18.33 1.38
CA ASN A 143 13.77 -18.45 1.32
C ASN A 143 13.05 -17.18 0.79
N GLU A 144 13.81 -16.21 0.25
CA GLU A 144 13.29 -14.93 -0.20
C GLU A 144 12.69 -15.02 -1.62
N LEU A 145 11.47 -14.49 -1.82
CA LEU A 145 10.85 -14.39 -3.14
C LEU A 145 10.76 -12.95 -3.62
N LYS A 146 11.24 -12.67 -4.84
CA LYS A 146 11.30 -11.31 -5.39
C LYS A 146 10.32 -11.13 -6.56
N THR A 147 9.55 -10.05 -6.50
CA THR A 147 8.66 -9.63 -7.59
C THR A 147 9.42 -9.26 -8.87
N SER A 148 8.69 -9.35 -9.98
CA SER A 148 9.07 -8.79 -11.28
C SER A 148 8.33 -7.48 -11.53
N GLY A 149 9.04 -6.51 -12.14
CA GLY A 149 8.53 -5.17 -12.38
C GLY A 149 8.98 -4.13 -11.35
N SER A 150 8.92 -2.87 -11.74
CA SER A 150 9.20 -1.69 -10.92
C SER A 150 7.92 -0.87 -10.71
N PHE A 151 7.87 -0.11 -9.61
CA PHE A 151 6.73 0.73 -9.27
C PHE A 151 7.19 2.11 -8.79
N SER A 152 6.25 3.02 -8.49
CA SER A 152 6.57 4.36 -7.98
C SER A 152 5.60 4.82 -6.90
N VAL A 153 6.14 5.57 -5.93
CA VAL A 153 5.37 6.31 -4.94
C VAL A 153 5.73 7.79 -5.09
N ASN A 154 4.74 8.66 -5.25
CA ASN A 154 4.95 10.11 -5.36
C ASN A 154 4.92 10.75 -3.96
N ALA A 155 5.48 11.96 -3.84
CA ALA A 155 5.39 12.73 -2.61
C ALA A 155 3.95 13.23 -2.39
N ASP A 156 3.50 13.24 -1.15
CA ASP A 156 2.16 13.67 -0.72
C ASP A 156 0.97 12.88 -1.33
N GLU A 157 1.23 11.80 -2.07
CA GLU A 157 0.22 10.88 -2.63
C GLU A 157 0.05 9.61 -1.80
N SER A 158 -1.13 8.97 -1.93
CA SER A 158 -1.39 7.60 -1.48
C SER A 158 -1.60 6.68 -2.67
N VAL A 159 -0.96 5.53 -2.68
CA VAL A 159 -1.05 4.54 -3.77
C VAL A 159 -1.13 3.11 -3.22
N ALA A 160 -2.00 2.31 -3.82
CA ALA A 160 -2.10 0.88 -3.56
C ALA A 160 -1.50 0.06 -4.71
N TYR A 161 -0.92 -1.08 -4.37
CA TYR A 161 -0.47 -2.09 -5.33
C TYR A 161 -0.92 -3.48 -4.86
N ILE A 162 -1.18 -4.36 -5.82
CA ILE A 162 -1.44 -5.78 -5.60
C ILE A 162 -0.24 -6.56 -6.12
N ILE A 163 0.23 -7.52 -5.32
CA ILE A 163 1.12 -8.58 -5.77
C ILE A 163 0.27 -9.75 -6.26
N ASP A 164 0.33 -9.97 -7.56
CA ASP A 164 -0.28 -11.08 -8.26
C ASP A 164 0.72 -12.24 -8.28
N TRP A 165 0.44 -13.28 -7.51
CA TRP A 165 1.18 -14.53 -7.55
C TRP A 165 0.65 -15.39 -8.71
N ASP A 166 1.53 -16.03 -9.47
CA ASP A 166 1.15 -16.97 -10.54
C ASP A 166 1.43 -18.40 -10.07
N LEU A 167 0.54 -18.98 -9.24
CA LEU A 167 0.77 -20.33 -8.69
C LEU A 167 1.05 -21.39 -9.76
N ARG A 168 0.37 -21.31 -10.92
CA ARG A 168 0.56 -22.21 -12.07
C ARG A 168 1.97 -22.18 -12.67
N LYS A 169 2.73 -21.08 -12.52
CA LYS A 169 4.14 -20.99 -12.92
C LYS A 169 5.11 -21.09 -11.75
N SER A 170 4.61 -20.91 -10.52
CA SER A 170 5.40 -20.98 -9.29
C SER A 170 5.65 -22.40 -8.81
N ILE A 171 4.64 -23.27 -8.77
CA ILE A 171 4.81 -24.65 -8.30
C ILE A 171 5.53 -25.48 -9.37
N VAL A 172 6.60 -26.19 -8.99
CA VAL A 172 7.32 -27.12 -9.89
C VAL A 172 7.73 -28.40 -9.17
N GLU A 173 7.33 -29.53 -9.78
CA GLU A 173 7.77 -30.87 -9.43
C GLU A 173 9.28 -31.08 -9.62
N ARG A 174 9.86 -31.91 -8.76
CA ARG A 174 11.23 -32.42 -8.80
C ARG A 174 11.25 -33.85 -8.30
N ASN A 175 12.25 -34.60 -8.76
CA ASN A 175 12.55 -35.91 -8.18
C ASN A 175 12.75 -35.81 -6.66
N ALA A 176 11.95 -36.56 -5.89
CA ALA A 176 11.97 -36.58 -4.42
C ALA A 176 13.36 -36.90 -3.81
N SER A 177 14.26 -37.51 -4.59
CA SER A 177 15.69 -37.68 -4.28
C SER A 177 16.45 -36.36 -4.00
N SER A 178 15.81 -35.19 -4.20
CA SER A 178 16.35 -33.85 -3.92
C SER A 178 15.77 -33.18 -2.66
N GLY A 179 15.08 -33.94 -1.79
CA GLY A 179 14.60 -33.50 -0.47
C GLY A 179 13.09 -33.34 -0.39
N SER A 180 12.51 -32.50 -1.25
CA SER A 180 11.05 -32.36 -1.41
C SER A 180 10.68 -32.57 -2.87
N GLU A 181 9.49 -33.11 -3.11
CA GLU A 181 8.96 -33.36 -4.46
C GLU A 181 8.50 -32.07 -5.15
N TYR A 182 8.17 -31.01 -4.41
CA TYR A 182 7.71 -29.73 -4.96
C TYR A 182 8.63 -28.57 -4.57
N MET A 183 8.69 -27.55 -5.41
CA MET A 183 9.49 -26.32 -5.22
C MET A 183 8.64 -25.11 -5.59
N LEU A 184 8.72 -24.06 -4.77
CA LEU A 184 8.05 -22.78 -5.00
C LEU A 184 9.01 -21.80 -5.70
N LYS A 185 8.66 -21.35 -6.90
CA LYS A 185 9.42 -20.34 -7.65
C LYS A 185 8.85 -18.92 -7.45
N PRO A 186 9.67 -17.87 -7.48
CA PRO A 186 9.21 -16.48 -7.43
C PRO A 186 8.62 -16.04 -8.78
N VAL A 187 7.37 -16.40 -9.07
CA VAL A 187 6.61 -15.85 -10.20
C VAL A 187 5.54 -14.90 -9.65
N LEU A 188 6.01 -13.73 -9.22
CA LEU A 188 5.16 -12.66 -8.70
C LEU A 188 5.25 -11.43 -9.60
N HIS A 189 4.10 -10.81 -9.85
CA HIS A 189 3.95 -9.61 -10.65
C HIS A 189 3.35 -8.48 -9.80
N ILE A 190 3.96 -7.30 -9.81
CA ILE A 190 3.34 -6.12 -9.17
C ILE A 190 2.38 -5.44 -10.14
N LYS A 191 1.14 -5.21 -9.70
CA LYS A 191 0.08 -4.48 -10.41
C LYS A 191 -0.32 -3.26 -9.59
N ARG A 192 -0.53 -2.12 -10.26
CA ARG A 192 -1.11 -0.93 -9.60
C ARG A 192 -2.58 -1.18 -9.31
N ASP A 193 -3.04 -0.77 -8.14
CA ASP A 193 -4.44 -0.86 -7.76
C ASP A 193 -5.08 0.53 -7.78
N ASP A 194 -5.69 0.85 -8.91
CA ASP A 194 -6.45 2.09 -9.12
C ASP A 194 -7.92 1.98 -8.64
N VAL A 195 -8.30 0.87 -7.98
CA VAL A 195 -9.67 0.61 -7.50
C VAL A 195 -9.75 0.55 -5.97
N TYR A 196 -8.87 -0.22 -5.30
CA TYR A 196 -8.75 -0.30 -3.84
C TYR A 196 -7.56 0.51 -3.33
N ALA A 197 -7.41 1.74 -3.81
CA ALA A 197 -6.65 2.75 -3.09
C ALA A 197 -7.32 2.98 -1.72
N TYR A 198 -6.80 2.31 -0.67
CA TYR A 198 -7.26 2.38 0.73
C TYR A 198 -6.98 3.74 1.40
N ALA A 199 -7.32 4.83 0.70
CA ALA A 199 -7.23 6.18 1.20
C ALA A 199 -8.27 6.39 2.31
N THR A 200 -7.83 6.29 3.57
CA THR A 200 -8.48 6.95 4.71
C THR A 200 -8.26 8.47 4.64
N GLY A 201 -8.63 9.04 3.49
CA GLY A 201 -8.41 10.43 3.14
C GLY A 201 -9.25 11.35 4.02
N THR A 202 -8.56 12.12 4.86
CA THR A 202 -9.16 13.29 5.54
C THR A 202 -9.76 14.19 4.45
N THR A 203 -11.08 14.33 4.42
CA THR A 203 -11.76 15.04 3.33
C THR A 203 -11.43 16.54 3.36
N THR A 204 -10.39 16.94 2.62
CA THR A 204 -10.04 18.35 2.42
C THR A 204 -11.12 18.99 1.56
N THR A 205 -12.06 19.68 2.22
CA THR A 205 -13.23 20.29 1.59
C THR A 205 -12.85 21.30 0.50
N LEU A 206 -12.83 20.85 -0.75
CA LEU A 206 -12.78 21.69 -1.93
C LEU A 206 -14.06 22.54 -1.98
N CYS A 207 -13.96 23.76 -1.45
CA CYS A 207 -15.07 24.69 -1.34
C CYS A 207 -15.49 25.22 -2.73
N LEU A 208 -16.39 24.47 -3.38
CA LEU A 208 -16.84 24.74 -4.73
C LEU A 208 -17.70 26.01 -4.75
N THR A 209 -17.06 27.14 -5.02
CA THR A 209 -17.70 28.46 -5.01
C THR A 209 -18.69 28.58 -6.16
N ALA A 210 -19.97 28.31 -5.88
CA ALA A 210 -21.03 28.32 -6.86
C ALA A 210 -21.35 29.74 -7.36
N VAL A 211 -20.76 30.13 -8.49
CA VAL A 211 -21.05 31.40 -9.17
C VAL A 211 -22.47 31.36 -9.75
N GLY A 212 -23.42 31.96 -9.03
CA GLY A 212 -24.85 31.92 -9.37
C GLY A 212 -25.19 32.63 -10.68
N ARG A 213 -25.70 31.89 -11.67
CA ARG A 213 -26.32 32.47 -12.87
C ARG A 213 -27.71 33.02 -12.55
N LYS A 214 -27.86 34.34 -12.54
CA LYS A 214 -29.19 35.00 -12.56
C LYS A 214 -29.96 34.55 -13.82
N LYS A 215 -31.18 34.03 -13.64
CA LYS A 215 -32.19 34.09 -14.72
C LYS A 215 -32.79 35.50 -14.77
N SER A 216 -33.06 35.97 -15.98
CA SER A 216 -33.92 37.12 -16.25
C SER A 216 -34.92 36.70 -17.34
N PRO A 217 -36.21 37.07 -17.27
CA PRO A 217 -37.20 36.62 -18.23
C PRO A 217 -37.15 37.44 -19.54
N ALA A 218 -37.44 36.78 -20.66
CA ALA A 218 -37.77 37.42 -21.92
C ALA A 218 -39.27 37.24 -22.21
N SER A 219 -39.92 38.27 -22.76
CA SER A 219 -41.38 38.30 -22.95
C SER A 219 -41.83 37.61 -24.24
N MET A 220 -43.16 37.54 -24.41
CA MET A 220 -43.84 37.03 -25.61
C MET A 220 -43.38 37.71 -26.90
N TYR A 221 -43.52 36.99 -28.02
CA TYR A 221 -44.12 37.57 -29.22
C TYR A 221 -45.08 36.56 -29.87
N SER A 222 -46.09 37.06 -30.59
CA SER A 222 -47.15 36.26 -31.21
C SER A 222 -47.03 36.26 -32.74
N ALA A 223 -47.31 35.11 -33.35
CA ALA A 223 -47.75 34.97 -34.74
C ALA A 223 -48.40 33.58 -34.90
N GLY A 224 -49.64 33.53 -35.40
CA GLY A 224 -50.45 32.31 -35.52
C GLY A 224 -51.93 32.62 -35.28
#